data_AF-A0A9X2NKS2-F1
#
_entry.id   AF-A0A9X2NKS2-F1
#
_cell.length_a   1.000
_cell.length_b   1.000
_cell.length_c   1.000
_cell.angle_alpha   90.00
_cell.angle_beta   90.00
_cell.angle_gamma   90.00
#
_symmetry.space_group_name_H-M   'P 1'
#
loop_
_entity.id
_entity.type
_entity.pdbx_description
1 polymer ?
#
loop_
_entity_poly.entity_id
_entity_poly.type
_entity_poly.pdbx_seq_one_letter_code
_entity_poly.pdbx_strand_id
1 'polypeptide(L)'
;MTDLVARYWDMVLPTGMSPLPRLPLPAVTDRVDPVVLAGLLADPRCLDGFGAASGRRRTDLLAALAVWLEHLPAHLVPEPMRSRAARLRFVVWSLPFRLRALGEDADVLPERVDPPATRPGDQPPPPQMLQVDQAVLLLARTAREEWLSHLRAWQDDPWLSAVHHTDPARFEWELRWVTHAWPDDTAAADVRGRRLALVARRAGDIERGDDQDRVAGEVAEHHWLPRAALPVGSRASGPGGRRRAAAFGSLALAPLLLYAAQAGQLARWVALAQLAVGMVAVIAARPRRDALLLLRLPAASAAGALVLLSFTPRWWLDPDAWRVGLGLLAVSMLYLIIETRLHGVPVWAAVRRGTVIGLIGAGYAMTLSILILGFAAPSVAEDGQCLLGWWQHPPYTAHPYLPAQAAACADALHAGAAAAPAGFVLLLTGWSLAVGLAAQVLWDDRPVTAPLGRLKRTRGGPS
;
A
#
# COMPACT_ATOMS: atom_id res chain seq x y z
N MET A 1 2.36 -33.65 0.62
CA MET A 1 2.73 -32.52 -0.27
C MET A 1 4.10 -32.75 -0.93
N THR A 2 5.13 -33.11 -0.15
CA THR A 2 6.35 -33.78 -0.66
C THR A 2 6.01 -34.95 -1.57
N ASP A 3 5.02 -35.76 -1.21
CA ASP A 3 4.54 -36.90 -1.99
C ASP A 3 3.87 -36.55 -3.33
N LEU A 4 3.31 -35.35 -3.48
CA LEU A 4 2.59 -34.91 -4.69
C LEU A 4 3.56 -34.21 -5.66
N VAL A 5 4.56 -33.50 -5.11
CA VAL A 5 5.71 -32.99 -5.86
C VAL A 5 6.61 -34.15 -6.32
N ALA A 6 6.89 -35.12 -5.44
CA ALA A 6 7.61 -36.34 -5.78
C ALA A 6 6.86 -37.15 -6.83
N ARG A 7 5.55 -37.41 -6.68
CA ARG A 7 4.75 -38.10 -7.71
C ARG A 7 4.62 -37.34 -9.02
N TYR A 8 4.52 -36.01 -8.99
CA TYR A 8 4.51 -35.20 -10.20
C TYR A 8 5.85 -35.32 -10.94
N TRP A 9 6.94 -35.24 -10.20
CA TRP A 9 8.28 -35.44 -10.74
C TRP A 9 8.53 -36.87 -11.21
N ASP A 10 8.07 -37.89 -10.49
CA ASP A 10 8.13 -39.31 -10.86
C ASP A 10 7.15 -39.70 -11.99
N MET A 11 6.19 -38.85 -12.37
CA MET A 11 5.35 -39.08 -13.55
C MET A 11 5.85 -38.33 -14.78
N VAL A 12 6.47 -37.16 -14.59
CA VAL A 12 6.95 -36.31 -15.68
C VAL A 12 8.40 -36.64 -16.08
N LEU A 13 9.22 -37.16 -15.16
CA LEU A 13 10.64 -37.44 -15.42
C LEU A 13 10.98 -38.86 -15.92
N PRO A 14 10.37 -39.97 -15.48
CA PRO A 14 10.98 -41.29 -15.73
C PRO A 14 10.36 -42.11 -16.88
N THR A 15 9.18 -41.80 -17.40
CA THR A 15 8.67 -42.55 -18.56
C THR A 15 9.08 -41.86 -19.85
N GLY A 16 10.21 -42.26 -20.43
CA GLY A 16 10.79 -41.79 -21.69
C GLY A 16 9.93 -42.04 -22.94
N MET A 17 8.65 -41.69 -22.89
CA MET A 17 7.62 -41.85 -23.91
C MET A 17 6.87 -40.54 -24.19
N SER A 18 7.29 -39.41 -23.62
CA SER A 18 6.73 -38.10 -24.00
C SER A 18 7.25 -37.70 -25.40
N PRO A 19 6.38 -37.25 -26.33
CA PRO A 19 6.79 -36.82 -27.67
C PRO A 19 7.52 -35.47 -27.68
N LEU A 20 7.87 -34.94 -26.50
CA LEU A 20 8.60 -33.70 -26.38
C LEU A 20 10.06 -33.89 -26.85
N PRO A 21 10.62 -32.91 -27.59
CA PRO A 21 12.05 -32.90 -27.86
C PRO A 21 12.79 -32.97 -26.52
N ARG A 22 13.76 -33.88 -26.42
CA ARG A 22 14.67 -34.00 -25.28
C ARG A 22 15.40 -32.66 -25.10
N LEU A 23 14.79 -31.72 -24.39
CA LEU A 23 15.55 -30.70 -23.68
C LEU A 23 16.38 -31.51 -22.70
N PRO A 24 17.71 -31.56 -22.82
CA PRO A 24 18.53 -32.23 -21.84
C PRO A 24 18.21 -31.55 -20.51
N LEU A 25 17.48 -32.24 -19.63
CA LEU A 25 17.49 -31.91 -18.22
C LEU A 25 18.98 -31.84 -17.88
N PRO A 26 19.50 -30.69 -17.46
CA PRO A 26 20.88 -30.67 -17.03
C PRO A 26 21.00 -31.76 -15.95
N ALA A 27 22.17 -32.40 -15.82
CA ALA A 27 22.48 -33.43 -14.80
C ALA A 27 22.35 -32.94 -13.33
N VAL A 28 21.60 -31.87 -13.14
CA VAL A 28 21.16 -31.15 -11.95
C VAL A 28 20.06 -31.92 -11.23
N THR A 29 19.19 -32.68 -11.90
CA THR A 29 18.14 -33.47 -11.21
C THR A 29 18.72 -34.54 -10.30
N ASP A 30 19.85 -35.14 -10.66
CA ASP A 30 20.56 -36.12 -9.79
C ASP A 30 21.31 -35.45 -8.64
N ARG A 31 21.42 -34.11 -8.62
CA ARG A 31 22.25 -33.35 -7.68
C ARG A 31 21.47 -32.41 -6.76
N VAL A 32 20.18 -32.17 -7.03
CA VAL A 32 19.33 -31.33 -6.18
C VAL A 32 18.51 -32.24 -5.29
N ASP A 33 18.81 -32.22 -4.00
CA ASP A 33 18.00 -32.91 -2.99
C ASP A 33 16.54 -32.40 -3.09
N PRO A 34 15.57 -33.28 -3.41
CA PRO A 34 14.17 -32.90 -3.56
C PRO A 34 13.59 -32.32 -2.26
N VAL A 35 14.15 -32.66 -1.10
CA VAL A 35 13.78 -32.07 0.20
C VAL A 35 14.22 -30.61 0.28
N VAL A 36 15.43 -30.29 -0.19
CA VAL A 36 15.95 -28.91 -0.24
C VAL A 36 15.13 -28.07 -1.22
N LEU A 37 14.78 -28.62 -2.39
CA LEU A 37 13.95 -27.92 -3.35
C LEU A 37 12.53 -27.71 -2.85
N ALA A 38 11.91 -28.74 -2.26
CA ALA A 38 10.59 -28.61 -1.63
C ALA A 38 10.62 -27.60 -0.48
N GLY A 39 11.71 -27.59 0.29
CA GLY A 39 11.98 -26.62 1.35
C GLY A 39 12.06 -25.19 0.80
N LEU A 40 12.80 -24.96 -0.28
CA LEU A 40 12.92 -23.64 -0.92
C LEU A 40 11.62 -23.15 -1.58
N LEU A 41 10.89 -24.06 -2.23
CA LEU A 41 9.56 -23.77 -2.78
C LEU A 41 8.56 -23.42 -1.67
N ALA A 42 8.72 -24.01 -0.49
CA ALA A 42 7.91 -23.68 0.68
C ALA A 42 8.37 -22.38 1.37
N ASP A 43 9.65 -22.22 1.67
CA ASP A 43 10.20 -21.17 2.52
C ASP A 43 11.46 -20.54 1.91
N PRO A 44 11.42 -19.25 1.52
CA PRO A 44 12.55 -18.58 0.89
C PRO A 44 13.60 -18.19 1.94
N ARG A 45 13.29 -18.27 3.25
CA ARG A 45 14.26 -18.08 4.33
C ARG A 45 15.34 -19.15 4.36
N CYS A 46 15.13 -20.28 3.67
CA CYS A 46 16.22 -21.20 3.40
C CYS A 46 17.41 -20.52 2.67
N LEU A 47 17.22 -19.29 2.16
CA LEU A 47 18.28 -18.45 1.62
C LEU A 47 19.06 -17.61 2.65
N ASP A 48 18.57 -17.44 3.88
CA ASP A 48 19.21 -16.59 4.90
C ASP A 48 20.59 -17.10 5.35
N GLY A 49 20.93 -18.35 5.04
CA GLY A 49 22.24 -18.96 5.27
C GLY A 49 23.18 -18.95 4.06
N PHE A 50 22.84 -18.27 2.96
CA PHE A 50 23.73 -18.14 1.80
C PHE A 50 24.86 -17.16 2.11
N GLY A 51 25.93 -17.66 2.71
CA GLY A 51 27.22 -16.97 2.76
C GLY A 51 28.03 -17.23 1.49
N ALA A 52 28.87 -16.26 1.10
CA ALA A 52 29.73 -16.36 -0.09
C ALA A 52 30.60 -17.64 -0.16
N ALA A 53 30.98 -18.23 0.99
CA ALA A 53 31.87 -19.39 1.06
C ALA A 53 31.19 -20.76 0.86
N SER A 54 29.91 -20.92 1.21
CA SER A 54 29.14 -22.17 1.04
C SER A 54 28.07 -22.08 -0.07
N GLY A 55 27.86 -20.86 -0.61
CA GLY A 55 26.76 -20.51 -1.49
C GLY A 55 26.93 -20.89 -2.96
N ARG A 56 28.13 -20.84 -3.54
CA ARG A 56 28.32 -20.95 -5.02
C ARG A 56 27.69 -22.20 -5.63
N ARG A 57 27.98 -23.40 -5.11
CA ARG A 57 27.37 -24.64 -5.64
C ARG A 57 25.85 -24.64 -5.54
N ARG A 58 25.29 -24.09 -4.46
CA ARG A 58 23.83 -24.04 -4.27
C ARG A 58 23.19 -22.96 -5.15
N THR A 59 23.84 -21.82 -5.35
CA THR A 59 23.35 -20.78 -6.27
C THR A 59 23.39 -21.25 -7.70
N ASP A 60 24.42 -21.99 -8.12
CA ASP A 60 24.52 -22.56 -9.46
C ASP A 60 23.39 -23.56 -9.73
N LEU A 61 23.10 -24.44 -8.76
CA LEU A 61 21.97 -25.37 -8.84
C LEU A 61 20.62 -24.66 -8.92
N LEU A 62 20.44 -23.60 -8.11
CA LEU A 62 19.22 -22.81 -8.13
C LEU A 62 19.05 -22.01 -9.42
N ALA A 63 20.12 -21.43 -9.94
CA ALA A 63 20.13 -20.74 -11.22
C ALA A 63 19.83 -21.71 -12.36
N ALA A 64 20.46 -22.89 -12.38
CA ALA A 64 20.17 -23.93 -13.37
C ALA A 64 18.70 -24.37 -13.33
N LEU A 65 18.13 -24.51 -12.13
CA LEU A 65 16.72 -24.83 -11.97
C LEU A 65 15.80 -23.69 -12.43
N ALA A 66 16.13 -22.44 -12.13
CA ALA A 66 15.36 -21.28 -12.58
C ALA A 66 15.39 -21.15 -14.11
N VAL A 67 16.56 -21.39 -14.73
CA VAL A 67 16.72 -21.46 -16.20
C VAL A 67 15.88 -22.61 -16.77
N TRP A 68 15.92 -23.78 -16.16
CA TRP A 68 15.11 -24.92 -16.60
C TRP A 68 13.60 -24.63 -16.54
N LEU A 69 13.13 -24.04 -15.43
CA LEU A 69 11.72 -23.63 -15.28
C LEU A 69 11.29 -22.59 -16.31
N GLU A 70 12.22 -21.73 -16.74
CA GLU A 70 11.96 -20.70 -17.75
C GLU A 70 11.81 -21.25 -19.16
N HIS A 71 12.56 -22.32 -19.48
CA HIS A 71 12.46 -22.99 -20.78
C HIS A 71 11.31 -24.00 -20.84
N LEU A 72 10.68 -24.30 -19.71
CA LEU A 72 9.57 -25.24 -19.65
C LEU A 72 8.29 -24.56 -20.18
N PRO A 73 7.63 -25.11 -21.22
CA PRO A 73 6.35 -24.59 -21.69
C PRO A 73 5.32 -24.47 -20.54
N ALA A 74 4.66 -23.32 -20.43
CA ALA A 74 3.73 -23.03 -19.32
C ALA A 74 2.58 -24.04 -19.16
N HIS A 75 2.17 -24.71 -20.26
CA HIS A 75 1.15 -25.75 -20.24
C HIS A 75 1.64 -27.05 -19.56
N LEU A 76 2.95 -27.24 -19.42
CA LEU A 76 3.57 -28.38 -18.73
C LEU A 76 3.83 -28.09 -17.25
N VAL A 77 3.67 -26.85 -16.78
CA VAL A 77 3.66 -26.58 -15.33
C VAL A 77 2.21 -26.72 -14.85
N PRO A 78 1.92 -27.63 -13.90
CA PRO A 78 0.58 -27.77 -13.34
C PRO A 78 0.16 -26.44 -12.78
N GLU A 79 -1.09 -26.07 -13.03
CA GLU A 79 -1.69 -24.85 -12.50
C GLU A 79 -1.38 -24.60 -11.01
N PRO A 80 -1.53 -25.57 -10.08
CA PRO A 80 -1.22 -25.35 -8.66
C PRO A 80 0.25 -25.10 -8.33
N MET A 81 1.17 -25.31 -9.28
CA MET A 81 2.61 -25.08 -9.09
C MET A 81 3.12 -23.81 -9.76
N ARG A 82 2.32 -23.16 -10.63
CA ARG A 82 2.78 -22.00 -11.42
C ARG A 82 3.25 -20.84 -10.55
N SER A 83 2.46 -20.44 -9.55
CA SER A 83 2.82 -19.38 -8.61
C SER A 83 4.08 -19.69 -7.80
N ARG A 84 4.27 -20.95 -7.39
CA ARG A 84 5.48 -21.38 -6.69
C ARG A 84 6.71 -21.35 -7.60
N ALA A 85 6.56 -21.75 -8.85
CA ALA A 85 7.63 -21.67 -9.85
C ALA A 85 8.00 -20.21 -10.15
N ALA A 86 7.02 -19.34 -10.37
CA ALA A 86 7.21 -17.90 -10.58
C ALA A 86 7.93 -17.25 -9.39
N ARG A 87 7.50 -17.57 -8.15
CA ARG A 87 8.16 -17.13 -6.93
C ARG A 87 9.62 -17.58 -6.86
N LEU A 88 9.89 -18.85 -7.13
CA LEU A 88 11.25 -19.40 -7.11
C LEU A 88 12.14 -18.67 -8.12
N ARG A 89 11.67 -18.52 -9.37
CA ARG A 89 12.40 -17.78 -10.41
C ARG A 89 12.70 -16.35 -9.96
N PHE A 90 11.72 -15.65 -9.40
CA PHE A 90 11.94 -14.29 -8.89
C PHE A 90 12.99 -14.25 -7.79
N VAL A 91 12.88 -15.14 -6.81
CA VAL A 91 13.80 -15.18 -5.67
C VAL A 91 15.24 -15.49 -6.13
N VAL A 92 15.42 -16.46 -7.03
CA VAL A 92 16.72 -16.83 -7.59
C VAL A 92 17.30 -15.70 -8.42
N TRP A 93 16.56 -15.16 -9.38
CA TRP A 93 17.06 -14.09 -10.26
C TRP A 93 17.28 -12.76 -9.53
N SER A 94 16.57 -12.51 -8.42
CA SER A 94 16.81 -11.32 -7.59
C SER A 94 17.97 -11.49 -6.61
N LEU A 95 18.44 -12.71 -6.33
CA LEU A 95 19.47 -12.99 -5.33
C LEU A 95 20.77 -12.17 -5.53
N PRO A 96 21.35 -12.03 -6.73
CA PRO A 96 22.56 -11.24 -6.94
C PRO A 96 22.40 -9.77 -6.51
N PHE A 97 21.22 -9.19 -6.76
CA PHE A 97 20.90 -7.82 -6.35
C PHE A 97 20.70 -7.68 -4.84
N ARG A 98 20.23 -8.75 -4.19
CA ARG A 98 20.07 -8.82 -2.72
C ARG A 98 21.40 -8.96 -2.01
N LEU A 99 22.32 -9.79 -2.53
CA LEU A 99 23.67 -9.94 -2.01
C LEU A 99 24.47 -8.64 -2.17
N ARG A 100 24.35 -7.98 -3.33
CA ARG A 100 24.96 -6.66 -3.55
C ARG A 100 24.50 -5.61 -2.54
N ALA A 101 23.24 -5.66 -2.10
CA ALA A 101 22.73 -4.75 -1.06
C ALA A 101 23.42 -4.93 0.31
N LEU A 102 24.04 -6.10 0.55
CA LEU A 102 24.84 -6.43 1.73
C LEU A 102 26.29 -5.95 1.64
N GLY A 103 26.71 -5.46 0.47
CA GLY A 103 28.13 -5.15 0.21
C GLY A 103 28.97 -6.39 -0.09
N GLU A 104 28.35 -7.55 -0.34
CA GLU A 104 29.06 -8.72 -0.82
C GLU A 104 29.32 -8.58 -2.33
N ASP A 105 30.56 -8.82 -2.75
CA ASP A 105 30.91 -8.84 -4.18
C ASP A 105 30.19 -10.00 -4.86
N ALA A 106 29.27 -9.66 -5.76
CA ALA A 106 28.37 -10.58 -6.43
C ALA A 106 29.04 -11.37 -7.56
N ASP A 107 30.27 -11.87 -7.35
CA ASP A 107 30.93 -12.87 -8.21
C ASP A 107 30.27 -14.27 -8.06
N VAL A 108 28.98 -14.28 -7.73
CA VAL A 108 28.11 -15.44 -7.54
C VAL A 108 27.19 -15.62 -8.75
N LEU A 109 27.27 -14.73 -9.73
CA LEU A 109 26.60 -14.92 -11.02
C LEU A 109 27.24 -16.09 -11.77
N PRO A 110 26.44 -16.96 -12.41
CA PRO A 110 27.00 -17.99 -13.26
C PRO A 110 27.84 -17.32 -14.36
N GLU A 111 29.11 -17.72 -14.51
CA GLU A 111 30.04 -17.19 -15.53
C GLU A 111 29.50 -17.35 -16.97
N ARG A 112 28.51 -18.23 -17.17
CA ARG A 112 27.77 -18.40 -18.41
C ARG A 112 26.27 -18.46 -18.14
N VAL A 113 25.59 -17.36 -18.45
CA VAL A 113 24.20 -17.41 -18.88
C VAL A 113 24.24 -17.12 -20.37
N ASP A 114 24.04 -18.14 -21.20
CA ASP A 114 23.96 -17.93 -22.64
C ASP A 114 22.77 -16.98 -22.90
N PRO A 115 22.99 -15.81 -23.52
CA PRO A 115 21.90 -14.89 -23.82
C PRO A 115 20.89 -15.59 -24.77
N PRO A 116 19.60 -15.25 -24.68
CA PRO A 116 18.61 -15.77 -25.63
C PRO A 116 19.09 -15.47 -27.05
N ALA A 117 19.18 -16.51 -27.88
CA ALA A 117 19.85 -16.48 -29.17
C ALA A 117 19.42 -15.27 -30.02
N THR A 118 20.25 -14.22 -30.04
CA THR A 118 20.12 -13.14 -31.01
C THR A 118 20.60 -13.66 -32.36
N ARG A 119 19.90 -13.26 -33.43
CA ARG A 119 20.14 -13.71 -34.80
C ARG A 119 21.63 -13.66 -35.17
N PRO A 120 22.13 -14.65 -35.92
CA PRO A 120 23.51 -14.66 -36.37
C PRO A 120 23.75 -13.49 -37.33
N GLY A 121 24.55 -12.50 -36.92
CA GLY A 121 24.93 -11.41 -37.83
C GLY A 121 25.60 -10.16 -37.23
N ASP A 122 25.31 -9.76 -36.00
CA ASP A 122 25.70 -8.42 -35.55
C ASP A 122 26.78 -8.39 -34.45
N GLN A 123 27.95 -7.84 -34.87
CA GLN A 123 28.94 -7.05 -34.13
C GLN A 123 29.70 -7.66 -32.92
N PRO A 124 30.97 -7.23 -32.70
CA PRO A 124 31.81 -7.77 -31.64
C PRO A 124 31.17 -7.52 -30.26
N PRO A 125 31.20 -8.50 -29.34
CA PRO A 125 30.48 -8.37 -28.09
C PRO A 125 31.12 -7.27 -27.22
N PRO A 126 30.32 -6.35 -26.61
CA PRO A 126 30.78 -5.59 -25.46
C PRO A 126 31.35 -6.53 -24.38
N PRO A 127 32.12 -6.02 -23.40
CA PRO A 127 32.72 -6.85 -22.36
C PRO A 127 31.67 -7.79 -21.76
N GLN A 128 31.89 -9.11 -21.90
CA GLN A 128 30.90 -10.17 -21.68
C GLN A 128 30.18 -10.05 -20.31
N MET A 129 30.88 -9.60 -19.27
CA MET A 129 30.27 -9.34 -17.94
C MET A 129 29.12 -8.32 -17.98
N LEU A 130 29.21 -7.30 -18.83
CA LEU A 130 28.18 -6.26 -18.91
C LEU A 130 26.91 -6.77 -19.60
N GLN A 131 27.03 -7.75 -20.49
CA GLN A 131 25.89 -8.43 -21.12
C GLN A 131 25.20 -9.40 -20.14
N VAL A 132 25.97 -10.17 -19.36
CA VAL A 132 25.43 -11.08 -18.34
C VAL A 132 24.66 -10.31 -17.27
N ASP A 133 25.20 -9.18 -16.80
CA ASP A 133 24.51 -8.31 -15.83
C ASP A 133 23.15 -7.78 -16.35
N GLN A 134 23.07 -7.42 -17.64
CA GLN A 134 21.83 -6.94 -18.26
C GLN A 134 20.83 -8.07 -18.50
N ALA A 135 21.29 -9.25 -18.93
CA ALA A 135 20.44 -10.42 -19.12
C ALA A 135 19.81 -10.84 -17.78
N VAL A 136 20.62 -10.99 -16.74
CA VAL A 136 20.14 -11.35 -15.39
C VAL A 136 19.21 -10.29 -14.82
N LEU A 137 19.47 -9.01 -15.09
CA LEU A 137 18.56 -7.93 -14.72
C LEU A 137 17.19 -8.06 -15.40
N LEU A 138 17.18 -8.34 -16.71
CA LEU A 138 15.94 -8.52 -17.46
C LEU A 138 15.16 -9.72 -16.94
N LEU A 139 15.83 -10.86 -16.72
CA LEU A 139 15.24 -12.06 -16.14
C LEU A 139 14.66 -11.80 -14.74
N ALA A 140 15.38 -11.08 -13.89
CA ALA A 140 14.90 -10.71 -12.55
C ALA A 140 13.67 -9.80 -12.61
N ARG A 141 13.62 -8.85 -13.54
CA ARG A 141 12.46 -7.96 -13.73
C ARG A 141 11.26 -8.73 -14.25
N THR A 142 11.43 -9.55 -15.27
CA THR A 142 10.36 -10.40 -15.82
C THR A 142 9.81 -11.34 -14.75
N ALA A 143 10.68 -12.04 -14.03
CA ALA A 143 10.27 -12.94 -12.96
C ALA A 143 9.56 -12.19 -11.81
N ARG A 144 9.97 -10.95 -11.49
CA ARG A 144 9.27 -10.11 -10.50
C ARG A 144 7.87 -9.74 -10.99
N GLU A 145 7.70 -9.40 -12.27
CA GLU A 145 6.40 -9.06 -12.84
C GLU A 145 5.46 -10.25 -12.92
N GLU A 146 5.99 -11.42 -13.28
CA GLU A 146 5.27 -12.69 -13.25
C GLU A 146 4.83 -13.04 -11.81
N TRP A 147 5.73 -12.92 -10.84
CA TRP A 147 5.36 -13.16 -9.44
C TRP A 147 4.33 -12.14 -8.92
N LEU A 148 4.48 -10.87 -9.27
CA LEU A 148 3.50 -9.82 -8.96
C LEU A 148 2.12 -10.08 -9.56
N SER A 149 2.04 -10.69 -10.75
CA SER A 149 0.75 -11.01 -11.36
C SER A 149 0.01 -12.08 -10.55
N HIS A 150 0.72 -13.12 -10.09
CA HIS A 150 0.18 -14.13 -9.18
C HIS A 150 -0.23 -13.52 -7.84
N LEU A 151 0.58 -12.62 -7.27
CA LEU A 151 0.24 -11.94 -6.02
C LEU A 151 -1.00 -11.04 -6.17
N ARG A 152 -1.25 -10.44 -7.34
CA ARG A 152 -2.48 -9.67 -7.60
C ARG A 152 -3.70 -10.57 -7.72
N ALA A 153 -3.56 -11.71 -8.39
CA ALA A 153 -4.59 -12.73 -8.56
C ALA A 153 -4.56 -13.78 -7.44
N TRP A 154 -4.12 -13.41 -6.23
CA TRP A 154 -3.90 -14.36 -5.13
C TRP A 154 -5.19 -15.09 -4.71
N GLN A 155 -6.35 -14.47 -4.93
CA GLN A 155 -7.66 -15.04 -4.62
C GLN A 155 -7.98 -16.22 -5.55
N ASP A 156 -7.54 -16.14 -6.81
CA ASP A 156 -7.75 -17.16 -7.84
C ASP A 156 -6.71 -18.29 -7.75
N ASP A 157 -5.57 -18.05 -7.08
CA ASP A 157 -4.52 -19.04 -6.87
C ASP A 157 -4.78 -19.86 -5.59
N PRO A 158 -5.01 -21.19 -5.69
CA PRO A 158 -5.37 -22.01 -4.53
C PRO A 158 -4.31 -22.02 -3.43
N TRP A 159 -3.03 -21.94 -3.80
CA TRP A 159 -1.94 -21.96 -2.82
C TRP A 159 -1.80 -20.61 -2.13
N LEU A 160 -1.81 -19.51 -2.87
CA LEU A 160 -1.72 -18.16 -2.29
C LEU A 160 -2.94 -17.82 -1.45
N SER A 161 -4.14 -18.20 -1.90
CA SER A 161 -5.36 -18.08 -1.11
C SER A 161 -5.27 -18.85 0.20
N ALA A 162 -4.83 -20.12 0.16
CA ALA A 162 -4.61 -20.91 1.37
C ALA A 162 -3.56 -20.30 2.31
N VAL A 163 -2.45 -19.77 1.77
CA VAL A 163 -1.42 -19.06 2.54
C VAL A 163 -2.01 -17.80 3.19
N HIS A 164 -2.77 -17.00 2.44
CA HIS A 164 -3.40 -15.79 2.94
C HIS A 164 -4.38 -16.08 4.10
N HIS A 165 -5.18 -17.14 4.00
CA HIS A 165 -6.15 -17.52 5.03
C HIS A 165 -5.51 -18.16 6.26
N THR A 166 -4.50 -19.02 6.07
CA THR A 166 -3.86 -19.76 7.17
C THR A 166 -2.84 -18.90 7.91
N ASP A 167 -2.04 -18.13 7.17
CA ASP A 167 -0.98 -17.30 7.71
C ASP A 167 -0.89 -15.93 6.99
N PRO A 168 -1.74 -14.97 7.40
CA PRO A 168 -1.75 -13.62 6.82
C PRO A 168 -0.40 -12.89 6.89
N ALA A 169 0.42 -13.21 7.89
CA ALA A 169 1.73 -12.61 8.09
C ALA A 169 2.72 -13.13 7.04
N ARG A 170 2.70 -14.43 6.76
CA ARG A 170 3.48 -15.01 5.65
C ARG A 170 3.09 -14.43 4.30
N PHE A 171 1.81 -14.17 4.04
CA PHE A 171 1.42 -13.46 2.82
C PHE A 171 1.98 -12.02 2.78
N GLU A 172 1.99 -11.28 3.90
CA GLU A 172 2.66 -9.97 3.95
C GLU A 172 4.16 -10.08 3.64
N TRP A 173 4.80 -11.18 4.03
CA TRP A 173 6.21 -11.41 3.73
C TRP A 173 6.46 -11.62 2.25
N GLU A 174 5.60 -12.34 1.53
CA GLU A 174 5.70 -12.47 0.07
C GLU A 174 5.70 -11.10 -0.62
N LEU A 175 4.85 -10.19 -0.15
CA LEU A 175 4.81 -8.80 -0.65
C LEU A 175 6.10 -8.05 -0.31
N ARG A 176 6.67 -8.26 0.89
CA ARG A 176 7.94 -7.64 1.28
C ARG A 176 9.11 -8.17 0.46
N TRP A 177 9.12 -9.43 0.07
CA TRP A 177 10.16 -9.99 -0.81
C TRP A 177 10.23 -9.26 -2.15
N VAL A 178 9.10 -8.77 -2.65
CA VAL A 178 9.06 -8.01 -3.91
C VAL A 178 9.65 -6.61 -3.76
N THR A 179 9.49 -5.97 -2.60
CA THR A 179 9.85 -4.55 -2.41
C THR A 179 11.13 -4.33 -1.61
N HIS A 180 11.53 -5.27 -0.76
CA HIS A 180 12.71 -5.18 0.10
C HIS A 180 13.77 -6.17 -0.35
N ALA A 181 15.03 -5.79 -0.20
CA ALA A 181 16.16 -6.67 -0.50
C ALA A 181 16.15 -7.89 0.44
N TRP A 182 15.78 -7.69 1.70
CA TRP A 182 15.55 -8.76 2.68
C TRP A 182 14.40 -8.34 3.62
N PRO A 183 13.43 -9.22 3.94
CA PRO A 183 12.39 -8.91 4.92
C PRO A 183 12.93 -8.77 6.34
N ASP A 184 12.25 -7.95 7.18
CA ASP A 184 12.65 -7.60 8.57
C ASP A 184 12.86 -8.78 9.53
N ASP A 185 12.41 -10.00 9.21
CA ASP A 185 12.46 -11.18 10.09
C ASP A 185 13.61 -12.15 9.77
N THR A 186 14.58 -11.68 8.97
CA THR A 186 15.78 -12.44 8.59
C THR A 186 16.94 -12.00 9.48
N ALA A 187 17.89 -12.88 9.88
CA ALA A 187 19.06 -12.54 10.74
C ALA A 187 19.90 -11.36 10.20
N ALA A 188 19.68 -11.16 8.93
CA ALA A 188 20.02 -10.11 8.03
C ALA A 188 19.56 -8.68 8.44
N ALA A 189 18.44 -8.53 9.14
CA ALA A 189 17.59 -7.33 9.16
C ALA A 189 18.28 -6.02 9.60
N ASP A 190 19.30 -6.08 10.46
CA ASP A 190 19.99 -4.90 11.01
C ASP A 190 20.71 -4.04 9.96
N VAL A 191 21.10 -4.62 8.81
CA VAL A 191 21.70 -3.89 7.68
C VAL A 191 20.66 -3.60 6.57
N ARG A 192 19.43 -4.12 6.70
CA ARG A 192 18.67 -4.66 5.55
C ARG A 192 17.20 -4.25 5.40
N GLY A 193 16.77 -3.15 5.97
CA GLY A 193 15.55 -2.43 5.52
C GLY A 193 15.68 -1.79 4.12
N ARG A 194 16.73 -2.11 3.36
CA ARG A 194 17.01 -1.53 2.04
C ARG A 194 16.02 -2.07 1.01
N ARG A 195 15.53 -1.19 0.15
CA ARG A 195 14.66 -1.57 -0.96
C ARG A 195 15.40 -2.50 -1.92
N LEU A 196 14.67 -3.43 -2.52
CA LEU A 196 15.22 -4.23 -3.62
C LEU A 196 15.46 -3.32 -4.83
N ALA A 197 16.69 -3.21 -5.32
CA ALA A 197 17.00 -2.44 -6.52
C ALA A 197 17.45 -3.39 -7.63
N LEU A 198 16.54 -3.75 -8.53
CA LEU A 198 16.84 -4.49 -9.76
C LEU A 198 17.36 -3.52 -10.82
N VAL A 199 18.66 -3.24 -10.75
CA VAL A 199 19.29 -2.18 -11.53
C VAL A 199 20.73 -2.57 -11.90
N ALA A 200 21.16 -2.22 -13.12
CA ALA A 200 22.49 -2.51 -13.59
C ALA A 200 23.55 -1.80 -12.72
N ARG A 201 24.76 -2.36 -12.62
CA ARG A 201 25.84 -1.84 -11.75
C ARG A 201 26.18 -0.37 -12.05
N ARG A 202 26.09 0.04 -13.32
CA ARG A 202 26.36 1.41 -13.81
C ARG A 202 25.14 2.32 -13.93
N ALA A 203 23.93 1.82 -13.73
CA ALA A 203 22.75 2.67 -13.86
C ALA A 203 22.72 3.72 -12.74
N GLY A 204 22.42 4.96 -13.12
CA GLY A 204 22.39 6.11 -12.23
C GLY A 204 21.27 6.00 -11.18
N ASP A 205 21.38 6.80 -10.12
CA ASP A 205 20.43 6.76 -8.99
C ASP A 205 18.98 7.06 -9.37
N ILE A 206 18.75 7.76 -10.48
CA ILE A 206 17.43 8.10 -11.00
C ILE A 206 16.69 6.85 -11.49
N GLU A 207 17.31 6.05 -12.37
CA GLU A 207 16.72 4.81 -12.88
C GLU A 207 16.48 3.79 -11.76
N ARG A 208 17.35 3.78 -10.75
CA ARG A 208 17.17 2.95 -9.55
C ARG A 208 15.90 3.28 -8.79
N GLY A 209 15.52 4.56 -8.77
CA GLY A 209 14.37 5.05 -8.03
C GLY A 209 13.04 4.72 -8.69
N ASP A 210 12.92 4.89 -10.01
CA ASP A 210 11.61 4.95 -10.67
C ASP A 210 10.90 3.60 -10.82
N ASP A 211 11.63 2.53 -11.18
CA ASP A 211 11.04 1.19 -11.27
C ASP A 211 10.69 0.63 -9.88
N GLN A 212 11.51 0.91 -8.89
CA GLN A 212 11.23 0.49 -7.52
C GLN A 212 10.08 1.27 -6.89
N ASP A 213 10.00 2.58 -7.12
CA ASP A 213 8.87 3.40 -6.71
C ASP A 213 7.57 2.93 -7.39
N ARG A 214 7.62 2.47 -8.65
CA ARG A 214 6.48 1.87 -9.34
C ARG A 214 5.98 0.62 -8.62
N VAL A 215 6.86 -0.35 -8.39
CA VAL A 215 6.50 -1.62 -7.75
C VAL A 215 6.05 -1.41 -6.31
N ALA A 216 6.75 -0.58 -5.54
CA ALA A 216 6.36 -0.26 -4.18
C ALA A 216 4.99 0.45 -4.12
N GLY A 217 4.73 1.38 -5.04
CA GLY A 217 3.44 2.07 -5.14
C GLY A 217 2.31 1.11 -5.50
N GLU A 218 2.55 0.18 -6.43
CA GLU A 218 1.56 -0.82 -6.84
C GLU A 218 1.24 -1.84 -5.73
N VAL A 219 2.26 -2.36 -5.04
CA VAL A 219 2.08 -3.25 -3.89
C VAL A 219 1.39 -2.53 -2.73
N ALA A 220 1.75 -1.27 -2.49
CA ALA A 220 1.10 -0.46 -1.49
C ALA A 220 -0.39 -0.27 -1.80
N GLU A 221 -0.71 0.07 -3.04
CA GLU A 221 -2.06 0.30 -3.53
C GLU A 221 -2.95 -0.94 -3.45
N HIS A 222 -2.48 -2.09 -3.95
CA HIS A 222 -3.33 -3.28 -4.10
C HIS A 222 -3.33 -4.19 -2.87
N HIS A 223 -2.35 -4.07 -1.96
CA HIS A 223 -2.22 -5.01 -0.85
C HIS A 223 -2.05 -4.37 0.52
N TRP A 224 -1.16 -3.39 0.68
CA TRP A 224 -0.91 -2.84 2.03
C TRP A 224 -1.94 -1.82 2.49
N LEU A 225 -2.40 -0.95 1.59
CA LEU A 225 -3.43 0.03 1.91
C LEU A 225 -4.75 -0.65 2.32
N PRO A 226 -5.31 -1.63 1.57
CA PRO A 226 -6.48 -2.41 2.01
C PRO A 226 -6.37 -2.95 3.44
N ARG A 227 -5.16 -3.40 3.80
CA ARG A 227 -4.82 -3.97 5.12
C ARG A 227 -4.41 -2.93 6.17
N ALA A 228 -4.59 -1.65 5.87
CA ALA A 228 -4.20 -0.52 6.70
C ALA A 228 -2.72 -0.53 7.15
N ALA A 229 -1.83 -1.12 6.35
CA ALA A 229 -0.41 -1.26 6.64
C ALA A 229 0.41 -0.03 6.19
N LEU A 230 -0.03 1.18 6.58
CA LEU A 230 0.61 2.46 6.23
C LEU A 230 2.12 2.50 6.52
N PRO A 231 2.63 2.01 7.67
CA PRO A 231 4.06 2.06 7.95
C PRO A 231 4.87 1.23 6.93
N VAL A 232 4.36 0.06 6.54
CA VAL A 232 5.03 -0.83 5.59
C VAL A 232 5.06 -0.19 4.20
N GLY A 233 3.93 0.34 3.74
CA GLY A 233 3.87 1.07 2.46
C GLY A 233 4.79 2.29 2.41
N SER A 234 4.86 3.04 3.51
CA SER A 234 5.74 4.22 3.60
C SER A 234 7.22 3.86 3.56
N ARG A 235 7.63 2.74 4.18
CA ARG A 235 9.02 2.24 4.15
C ARG A 235 9.42 1.75 2.76
N ALA A 236 8.53 1.04 2.09
CA ALA A 236 8.75 0.61 0.71
C ALA A 236 8.90 1.82 -0.23
N SER A 237 8.20 2.92 0.06
CA SER A 237 8.37 4.23 -0.58
C SER A 237 9.59 5.02 -0.09
N GLY A 238 10.53 4.39 0.62
CA GLY A 238 11.93 4.82 0.80
C GLY A 238 12.21 5.72 1.98
N PRO A 239 13.45 6.24 2.10
CA PRO A 239 13.92 6.91 3.31
C PRO A 239 13.12 8.17 3.66
N GLY A 240 12.53 8.83 2.65
CA GLY A 240 11.62 9.97 2.84
C GLY A 240 10.15 9.59 2.99
N GLY A 241 9.76 8.35 2.68
CA GLY A 241 8.36 7.92 2.67
C GLY A 241 7.73 7.95 4.07
N ARG A 242 8.47 7.48 5.09
CA ARG A 242 8.01 7.55 6.49
C ARG A 242 7.84 8.98 6.98
N ARG A 243 8.79 9.88 6.67
CA ARG A 243 8.70 11.30 7.03
C ARG A 243 7.52 11.97 6.33
N ARG A 244 7.27 11.66 5.05
CA ARG A 244 6.14 12.19 4.29
C ARG A 244 4.80 11.68 4.81
N ALA A 245 4.68 10.38 5.08
CA ALA A 245 3.46 9.80 5.66
C ALA A 245 3.18 10.36 7.07
N ALA A 246 4.23 10.49 7.90
CA ALA A 246 4.13 11.12 9.20
C ALA A 246 3.75 12.61 9.09
N ALA A 247 4.40 13.36 8.19
CA ALA A 247 4.08 14.76 7.93
C ALA A 247 2.63 14.94 7.49
N PHE A 248 2.12 14.06 6.62
CA PHE A 248 0.75 14.11 6.15
C PHE A 248 -0.25 13.89 7.29
N GLY A 249 -0.04 12.86 8.11
CA GLY A 249 -0.86 12.62 9.32
C GLY A 249 -0.74 13.72 10.37
N SER A 250 0.47 14.24 10.62
CA SER A 250 0.71 15.31 11.61
C SER A 250 0.17 16.65 11.17
N LEU A 251 0.12 16.94 9.87
CA LEU A 251 -0.45 18.17 9.35
C LEU A 251 -1.92 18.30 9.76
N ALA A 252 -2.70 17.22 9.70
CA ALA A 252 -4.10 17.21 10.15
C ALA A 252 -4.28 17.49 11.65
N LEU A 253 -3.23 17.32 12.47
CA LEU A 253 -3.29 17.61 13.91
C LEU A 253 -3.07 19.10 14.22
N ALA A 254 -2.43 19.88 13.34
CA ALA A 254 -2.10 21.28 13.66
C ALA A 254 -3.34 22.18 13.87
N PRO A 255 -4.35 22.18 12.98
CA PRO A 255 -5.58 22.94 13.23
C PRO A 255 -6.33 22.45 14.47
N LEU A 256 -6.32 21.13 14.71
CA LEU A 256 -6.94 20.53 15.89
C LEU A 256 -6.31 21.02 17.19
N LEU A 257 -4.98 21.01 17.28
CA LEU A 257 -4.26 21.46 18.47
C LEU A 257 -4.47 22.96 18.72
N LEU A 258 -4.47 23.78 17.66
CA LEU A 258 -4.78 25.21 17.78
C LEU A 258 -6.23 25.44 18.22
N TYR A 259 -7.16 24.66 17.69
CA TYR A 259 -8.56 24.72 18.07
C TYR A 259 -8.75 24.34 19.55
N ALA A 260 -8.13 23.24 20.00
CA ALA A 260 -8.16 22.82 21.40
C ALA A 260 -7.49 23.83 22.35
N ALA A 261 -6.44 24.52 21.88
CA ALA A 261 -5.77 25.60 22.60
C ALA A 261 -6.56 26.93 22.60
N GLN A 262 -7.85 26.91 22.22
CA GLN A 262 -8.74 28.08 22.17
C GLN A 262 -8.29 29.16 21.16
N ALA A 263 -7.40 28.83 20.23
CA ALA A 263 -6.94 29.70 19.16
C ALA A 263 -7.78 29.50 17.89
N GLY A 264 -9.11 29.52 18.02
CA GLY A 264 -10.04 29.18 16.93
C GLY A 264 -9.81 29.98 15.65
N GLN A 265 -9.58 31.29 15.77
CA GLN A 265 -9.26 32.16 14.65
C GLN A 265 -8.01 31.72 13.87
N LEU A 266 -6.95 31.31 14.56
CA LEU A 266 -5.74 30.79 13.92
C LEU A 266 -5.99 29.40 13.32
N ALA A 267 -6.74 28.55 14.02
CA ALA A 267 -7.05 27.20 13.58
C ALA A 267 -7.73 27.17 12.20
N ARG A 268 -8.69 28.07 11.92
CA ARG A 268 -9.36 28.12 10.61
C ARG A 268 -8.44 28.55 9.47
N TRP A 269 -7.54 29.51 9.71
CA TRP A 269 -6.57 29.93 8.69
C TRP A 269 -5.50 28.87 8.44
N VAL A 270 -5.05 28.18 9.49
CA VAL A 270 -4.13 27.05 9.36
C VAL A 270 -4.80 25.88 8.63
N ALA A 271 -6.08 25.60 8.88
CA ALA A 271 -6.84 24.60 8.13
C ALA A 271 -6.91 24.94 6.63
N LEU A 272 -7.17 26.20 6.28
CA LEU A 272 -7.18 26.67 4.89
C LEU A 272 -5.80 26.56 4.23
N ALA A 273 -4.74 27.03 4.90
CA ALA A 273 -3.38 26.93 4.41
C ALA A 273 -2.95 25.47 4.22
N GLN A 274 -3.31 24.59 5.14
CA GLN A 274 -3.05 23.16 5.05
C GLN A 274 -3.74 22.52 3.84
N LEU A 275 -5.01 22.86 3.58
CA LEU A 275 -5.74 22.38 2.41
C LEU A 275 -5.08 22.84 1.10
N ALA A 276 -4.68 24.12 1.02
CA ALA A 276 -3.98 24.67 -0.13
C ALA A 276 -2.62 24.00 -0.37
N VAL A 277 -1.80 23.86 0.68
CA VAL A 277 -0.50 23.17 0.62
C VAL A 277 -0.70 21.69 0.25
N GLY A 278 -1.73 21.03 0.79
CA GLY A 278 -2.07 19.65 0.43
C GLY A 278 -2.41 19.50 -1.04
N MET A 279 -3.23 20.40 -1.60
CA MET A 279 -3.55 20.41 -3.04
C MET A 279 -2.31 20.65 -3.91
N VAL A 280 -1.48 21.63 -3.56
CA VAL A 280 -0.22 21.88 -4.28
C VAL A 280 0.72 20.67 -4.18
N ALA A 281 0.83 20.05 -3.01
CA ALA A 281 1.66 18.86 -2.80
C ALA A 281 1.18 17.67 -3.62
N VAL A 282 -0.14 17.48 -3.76
CA VAL A 282 -0.73 16.46 -4.64
C VAL A 282 -0.42 16.74 -6.11
N ILE A 283 -0.60 17.98 -6.57
CA ILE A 283 -0.32 18.38 -7.96
C ILE A 283 1.17 18.23 -8.29
N ALA A 284 2.04 18.55 -7.35
CA ALA A 284 3.50 18.46 -7.50
C ALA A 284 4.04 17.04 -7.26
N ALA A 285 3.25 16.13 -6.69
CA ALA A 285 3.69 14.77 -6.43
C ALA A 285 3.82 13.98 -7.74
N ARG A 286 4.86 13.15 -7.82
CA ARG A 286 5.06 12.28 -8.99
C ARG A 286 3.93 11.24 -9.01
N PRO A 287 3.33 10.91 -10.18
CA PRO A 287 2.09 10.10 -10.37
C PRO A 287 2.03 8.71 -9.72
N ARG A 288 3.07 8.29 -9.00
CA ARG A 288 3.21 6.98 -8.32
C ARG A 288 3.50 7.07 -6.83
N ARG A 289 3.83 8.25 -6.30
CA ARG A 289 3.96 8.51 -4.86
C ARG A 289 2.65 8.97 -4.24
N ASP A 290 1.68 9.29 -5.09
CA ASP A 290 0.39 9.83 -4.70
C ASP A 290 -0.48 8.79 -4.02
N ALA A 291 -0.23 7.49 -4.19
CA ALA A 291 -1.06 6.45 -3.58
C ALA A 291 -1.12 6.56 -2.04
N LEU A 292 -0.03 7.01 -1.40
CA LEU A 292 0.02 7.24 0.05
C LEU A 292 -0.45 8.65 0.45
N LEU A 293 -0.46 9.61 -0.48
CA LEU A 293 -0.85 11.00 -0.26
C LEU A 293 -2.33 11.26 -0.61
N LEU A 294 -2.91 10.44 -1.47
CA LEU A 294 -4.28 10.49 -1.97
C LEU A 294 -5.13 9.36 -1.39
N LEU A 295 -5.01 9.14 -0.08
CA LEU A 295 -6.03 8.34 0.63
C LEU A 295 -7.39 8.92 0.26
N ARG A 296 -8.40 8.09 0.00
CA ARG A 296 -9.74 8.58 -0.40
C ARG A 296 -10.47 9.35 0.71
N LEU A 297 -9.97 9.25 1.94
CA LEU A 297 -10.55 9.85 3.14
C LEU A 297 -10.88 11.35 3.01
N PRO A 298 -10.01 12.25 2.49
CA PRO A 298 -10.34 13.67 2.37
C PRO A 298 -11.45 13.94 1.34
N ALA A 299 -11.48 13.21 0.22
CA ALA A 299 -12.55 13.36 -0.78
C ALA A 299 -13.89 12.82 -0.27
N ALA A 300 -13.87 11.68 0.43
CA ALA A 300 -15.04 11.17 1.13
C ALA A 300 -15.58 12.16 2.16
N SER A 301 -14.68 12.72 2.97
CA SER A 301 -15.04 13.74 3.97
C SER A 301 -15.66 14.96 3.29
N ALA A 302 -15.13 15.40 2.15
CA ALA A 302 -15.69 16.49 1.35
C ALA A 302 -17.09 16.17 0.81
N ALA A 303 -17.31 14.97 0.29
CA ALA A 303 -18.64 14.54 -0.15
C ALA A 303 -19.65 14.51 1.01
N GLY A 304 -19.27 13.94 2.16
CA GLY A 304 -20.11 13.92 3.35
C GLY A 304 -20.42 15.31 3.90
N ALA A 305 -19.46 16.23 3.83
CA ALA A 305 -19.64 17.63 4.16
C ALA A 305 -20.64 18.35 3.23
N LEU A 306 -20.55 18.14 1.91
CA LEU A 306 -21.48 18.72 0.94
C LEU A 306 -22.91 18.24 1.19
N VAL A 307 -23.07 16.95 1.49
CA VAL A 307 -24.36 16.36 1.87
C VAL A 307 -24.90 17.02 3.15
N LEU A 308 -24.06 17.26 4.15
CA LEU A 308 -24.49 17.93 5.38
C LEU A 308 -24.94 19.37 5.14
N LEU A 309 -24.22 20.11 4.29
CA LEU A 309 -24.60 21.46 3.89
C LEU A 309 -25.93 21.50 3.11
N SER A 310 -26.33 20.38 2.50
CA SER A 310 -27.63 20.25 1.83
C SER A 310 -28.79 19.86 2.75
N PHE A 311 -28.51 19.39 3.97
CA PHE A 311 -29.56 19.06 4.94
C PHE A 311 -30.11 20.33 5.61
N THR A 312 -31.34 20.22 6.12
CA THR A 312 -32.18 21.31 6.63
C THR A 312 -31.40 22.37 7.40
N PRO A 313 -31.55 23.66 7.12
CA PRO A 313 -30.64 24.75 7.52
C PRO A 313 -30.33 24.95 9.02
N ARG A 314 -31.01 24.22 9.92
CA ARG A 314 -31.04 24.44 11.37
C ARG A 314 -30.36 23.34 12.20
N TRP A 315 -29.62 22.43 11.56
CA TRP A 315 -28.90 21.32 12.25
C TRP A 315 -27.87 21.80 13.29
N TRP A 316 -27.48 23.08 13.28
CA TRP A 316 -26.54 23.70 14.23
C TRP A 316 -27.18 24.21 15.53
N LEU A 317 -28.51 24.15 15.64
CA LEU A 317 -29.25 24.66 16.80
C LEU A 317 -29.38 23.65 17.95
N ASP A 318 -29.21 22.35 17.69
CA ASP A 318 -29.37 21.32 18.71
C ASP A 318 -28.12 21.22 19.60
N PRO A 319 -28.22 21.57 20.91
CA PRO A 319 -27.09 21.54 21.84
C PRO A 319 -26.57 20.13 22.12
N ASP A 320 -27.34 19.08 21.83
CA ASP A 320 -26.98 17.68 22.05
C ASP A 320 -26.51 16.98 20.76
N ALA A 321 -26.48 17.67 19.62
CA ALA A 321 -26.10 17.08 18.33
C ALA A 321 -24.66 16.54 18.31
N TRP A 322 -23.78 17.02 19.19
CA TRP A 322 -22.43 16.48 19.35
C TRP A 322 -22.43 14.97 19.68
N ARG A 323 -23.48 14.47 20.36
CA ARG A 323 -23.63 13.04 20.68
C ARG A 323 -23.81 12.20 19.41
N VAL A 324 -24.55 12.74 18.44
CA VAL A 324 -24.71 12.12 17.12
C VAL A 324 -23.37 12.10 16.39
N GLY A 325 -22.63 13.21 16.39
CA GLY A 325 -21.28 13.29 15.85
C GLY A 325 -20.34 12.24 16.44
N LEU A 326 -20.30 12.13 17.76
CA LEU A 326 -19.49 11.15 18.47
C LEU A 326 -19.89 9.71 18.13
N GLY A 327 -21.20 9.43 18.09
CA GLY A 327 -21.74 8.13 17.69
C GLY A 327 -21.32 7.75 16.26
N LEU A 328 -21.43 8.68 15.31
CA LEU A 328 -21.02 8.47 13.92
C LEU A 328 -19.51 8.25 13.79
N LEU A 329 -18.68 8.95 14.56
CA LEU A 329 -17.24 8.69 14.63
C LEU A 329 -16.94 7.28 15.18
N ALA A 330 -17.61 6.87 16.25
CA ALA A 330 -17.42 5.56 16.84
C ALA A 330 -17.80 4.44 15.85
N VAL A 331 -18.94 4.58 15.16
CA VAL A 331 -19.37 3.63 14.13
C VAL A 331 -18.40 3.62 12.95
N SER A 332 -17.94 4.79 12.49
CA SER A 332 -16.94 4.90 11.41
C SER A 332 -15.62 4.21 11.78
N MET A 333 -15.16 4.38 13.02
CA MET A 333 -13.97 3.73 13.55
C MET A 333 -14.14 2.20 13.60
N LEU A 334 -15.28 1.73 14.11
CA LEU A 334 -15.60 0.31 14.18
C LEU A 334 -15.65 -0.31 12.78
N TYR A 335 -16.27 0.38 11.81
CA TYR A 335 -16.31 -0.03 10.42
C TYR A 335 -14.90 -0.22 9.85
N LEU A 336 -13.97 0.73 10.05
CA LEU A 336 -12.60 0.62 9.57
C LEU A 336 -11.85 -0.56 10.22
N ILE A 337 -12.09 -0.84 11.50
CA ILE A 337 -11.52 -2.01 12.17
C ILE A 337 -12.06 -3.31 11.54
N ILE A 338 -13.38 -3.40 11.31
CA ILE A 338 -14.01 -4.55 10.67
C ILE A 338 -13.48 -4.74 9.25
N GLU A 339 -13.40 -3.67 8.46
CA GLU A 339 -12.85 -3.69 7.11
C GLU A 339 -11.43 -4.24 7.08
N THR A 340 -10.54 -3.72 7.94
CA THR A 340 -9.16 -4.25 8.03
C THR A 340 -9.11 -5.72 8.43
N ARG A 341 -10.06 -6.18 9.26
CA ARG A 341 -10.17 -7.59 9.65
C ARG A 341 -10.63 -8.46 8.47
N LEU A 342 -11.56 -7.97 7.66
CA LEU A 342 -12.03 -8.63 6.44
C LEU A 342 -10.89 -8.81 5.41
N HIS A 343 -9.92 -7.89 5.39
CA HIS A 343 -8.68 -8.03 4.60
C HIS A 343 -7.62 -8.97 5.21
N GLY A 344 -8.04 -9.87 6.10
CA GLY A 344 -7.20 -10.94 6.66
C GLY A 344 -6.21 -10.49 7.74
N VAL A 345 -6.29 -9.26 8.24
CA VAL A 345 -5.40 -8.79 9.31
C VAL A 345 -5.77 -9.43 10.65
N PRO A 346 -4.82 -9.89 11.49
CA PRO A 346 -5.12 -10.40 12.83
C PRO A 346 -5.86 -9.37 13.69
N VAL A 347 -6.74 -9.81 14.59
CA VAL A 347 -7.68 -8.93 15.34
C VAL A 347 -6.98 -7.72 15.99
N TRP A 348 -5.93 -7.94 16.79
CA TRP A 348 -5.23 -6.84 17.45
C TRP A 348 -4.51 -5.90 16.49
N ALA A 349 -3.97 -6.45 15.40
CA ALA A 349 -3.37 -5.63 14.35
C ALA A 349 -4.43 -4.84 13.58
N ALA A 350 -5.62 -5.41 13.35
CA ALA A 350 -6.77 -4.76 12.73
C ALA A 350 -7.28 -3.61 13.60
N VAL A 351 -7.47 -3.82 14.90
CA VAL A 351 -7.81 -2.74 15.86
C VAL A 351 -6.78 -1.63 15.78
N ARG A 352 -5.49 -1.93 15.94
CA ARG A 352 -4.43 -0.89 15.91
C ARG A 352 -4.40 -0.14 14.57
N ARG A 353 -4.36 -0.87 13.44
CA ARG A 353 -4.23 -0.28 12.11
C ARG A 353 -5.49 0.49 11.71
N GLY A 354 -6.67 -0.09 11.94
CA GLY A 354 -7.97 0.55 11.74
C GLY A 354 -8.10 1.82 12.58
N THR A 355 -7.72 1.80 13.85
CA THR A 355 -7.72 2.98 14.72
C THR A 355 -6.79 4.08 14.20
N VAL A 356 -5.57 3.74 13.79
CA VAL A 356 -4.64 4.74 13.21
C VAL A 356 -5.25 5.39 11.97
N ILE A 357 -5.85 4.61 11.08
CA ILE A 357 -6.48 5.15 9.86
C ILE A 357 -7.72 5.99 10.20
N GLY A 358 -8.56 5.54 11.13
CA GLY A 358 -9.72 6.29 11.55
C GLY A 358 -9.35 7.60 12.25
N LEU A 359 -8.25 7.65 13.01
CA LEU A 359 -7.74 8.89 13.59
C LEU A 359 -7.22 9.86 12.52
N ILE A 360 -6.51 9.35 11.52
CA ILE A 360 -6.08 10.16 10.36
C ILE A 360 -7.31 10.70 9.62
N GLY A 361 -8.29 9.84 9.34
CA GLY A 361 -9.55 10.22 8.69
C GLY A 361 -10.34 11.26 9.48
N ALA A 362 -10.49 11.06 10.79
CA ALA A 362 -11.13 12.01 11.70
C ALA A 362 -10.38 13.35 11.75
N GLY A 363 -9.04 13.33 11.71
CA GLY A 363 -8.22 14.54 11.61
C GLY A 363 -8.55 15.34 10.35
N TYR A 364 -8.61 14.69 9.18
CA TYR A 364 -9.00 15.36 7.93
C TYR A 364 -10.43 15.87 7.94
N ALA A 365 -11.38 15.03 8.39
CA ALA A 365 -12.78 15.40 8.54
C ALA A 365 -12.92 16.62 9.46
N MET A 366 -12.13 16.71 10.52
CA MET A 366 -12.16 17.82 11.46
C MET A 366 -11.51 19.08 10.90
N THR A 367 -10.37 18.98 10.20
CA THR A 367 -9.79 20.11 9.46
C THR A 367 -10.79 20.68 8.47
N LEU A 368 -11.48 19.81 7.72
CA LEU A 368 -12.52 20.22 6.78
C LEU A 368 -13.72 20.83 7.50
N SER A 369 -14.15 20.27 8.63
CA SER A 369 -15.25 20.78 9.45
C SER A 369 -14.96 22.19 9.98
N ILE A 370 -13.72 22.43 10.44
CA ILE A 370 -13.24 23.76 10.85
C ILE A 370 -13.30 24.74 9.67
N LEU A 371 -12.89 24.32 8.48
CA LEU A 371 -12.93 25.16 7.27
C LEU A 371 -14.38 25.49 6.87
N ILE A 372 -15.26 24.49 6.88
CA ILE A 372 -16.68 24.66 6.57
C ILE A 372 -17.32 25.62 7.56
N LEU A 373 -17.20 25.38 8.86
CA LEU A 373 -17.72 26.29 9.88
C LEU A 373 -17.09 27.69 9.80
N GLY A 374 -15.82 27.77 9.38
CA GLY A 374 -15.04 29.00 9.34
C GLY A 374 -15.39 29.93 8.20
N PHE A 375 -15.73 29.36 7.05
CA PHE A 375 -15.85 30.09 5.78
C PHE A 375 -17.13 29.77 5.01
N ALA A 376 -17.50 28.49 4.88
CA ALA A 376 -18.65 28.09 4.06
C ALA A 376 -19.98 28.30 4.81
N ALA A 377 -20.14 27.74 6.00
CA ALA A 377 -21.38 27.80 6.79
C ALA A 377 -21.89 29.24 7.00
N PRO A 378 -21.04 30.26 7.30
CA PRO A 378 -21.52 31.62 7.44
C PRO A 378 -22.13 32.24 6.18
N SER A 379 -21.83 31.68 5.00
CA SER A 379 -22.34 32.17 3.71
C SER A 379 -23.49 31.35 3.14
N VAL A 380 -23.63 30.08 3.53
CA VAL A 380 -24.62 29.15 2.92
C VAL A 380 -25.71 28.68 3.88
N ALA A 381 -25.51 28.78 5.19
CA ALA A 381 -26.52 28.37 6.17
C ALA A 381 -27.58 29.47 6.35
N GLU A 382 -28.84 29.08 6.62
CA GLU A 382 -29.85 30.01 7.12
C GLU A 382 -29.34 30.60 8.43
N ASP A 383 -29.38 31.93 8.52
CA ASP A 383 -28.82 32.69 9.64
C ASP A 383 -27.32 32.45 9.90
N GLY A 384 -26.56 32.03 8.88
CA GLY A 384 -25.12 31.77 8.97
C GLY A 384 -24.29 32.97 9.47
N GLN A 385 -24.79 34.20 9.30
CA GLN A 385 -24.17 35.40 9.89
C GLN A 385 -23.99 35.30 11.41
N CYS A 386 -24.84 34.54 12.10
CA CYS A 386 -24.75 34.29 13.55
C CYS A 386 -23.54 33.43 13.94
N LEU A 387 -22.84 32.81 12.98
CA LEU A 387 -21.64 31.98 13.18
C LEU A 387 -20.33 32.78 13.09
N LEU A 388 -20.33 34.00 12.53
CA LEU A 388 -19.12 34.79 12.30
C LEU A 388 -18.35 35.12 13.60
N GLY A 389 -19.08 35.29 14.72
CA GLY A 389 -18.52 35.60 16.03
C GLY A 389 -17.95 34.39 16.79
N TRP A 390 -18.29 33.15 16.40
CA TRP A 390 -17.93 31.95 17.17
C TRP A 390 -16.43 31.75 17.34
N TRP A 391 -15.63 32.23 16.38
CA TRP A 391 -14.17 32.07 16.39
C TRP A 391 -13.44 33.01 17.35
N GLN A 392 -14.16 33.97 17.93
CA GLN A 392 -13.63 34.93 18.91
C GLN A 392 -13.84 34.45 20.36
N HIS A 393 -14.59 33.37 20.56
CA HIS A 393 -14.94 32.83 21.86
C HIS A 393 -14.32 31.44 22.09
N PRO A 394 -14.18 31.01 23.36
CA PRO A 394 -13.71 29.67 23.66
C PRO A 394 -14.61 28.61 22.99
N PRO A 395 -14.04 27.56 22.37
CA PRO A 395 -14.79 26.61 21.56
C PRO A 395 -15.72 25.71 22.38
N TYR A 396 -15.53 25.65 23.70
CA TYR A 396 -16.29 24.80 24.61
C TYR A 396 -17.40 25.54 25.37
N THR A 397 -17.50 26.86 25.20
CA THR A 397 -18.53 27.66 25.86
C THR A 397 -19.68 27.93 24.91
N ALA A 398 -20.92 27.71 25.36
CA ALA A 398 -22.09 28.18 24.65
C ALA A 398 -22.01 29.71 24.51
N HIS A 399 -22.35 30.23 23.34
CA HIS A 399 -22.22 31.65 23.05
C HIS A 399 -23.51 32.40 23.40
N PRO A 400 -23.48 33.35 24.37
CA PRO A 400 -24.60 34.24 24.60
C PRO A 400 -24.55 35.38 23.57
N TYR A 401 -25.63 35.54 22.79
CA TYR A 401 -25.75 36.64 21.84
C TYR A 401 -26.10 37.96 22.55
N LEU A 402 -25.45 39.06 22.17
CA LEU A 402 -25.77 40.40 22.69
C LEU A 402 -27.21 40.79 22.29
N PRO A 403 -27.97 41.52 23.13
CA PRO A 403 -29.41 41.80 22.93
C PRO A 403 -29.77 42.35 21.53
N ALA A 404 -28.91 43.17 20.93
CA ALA A 404 -29.13 43.77 19.62
C ALA A 404 -28.93 42.80 18.44
N GLN A 405 -28.04 41.81 18.58
CA GLN A 405 -27.87 40.71 17.61
C GLN A 405 -28.77 39.50 17.96
N ALA A 406 -29.17 39.42 19.23
CA ALA A 406 -30.07 38.41 19.75
C ALA A 406 -31.46 38.58 19.16
N ALA A 407 -31.96 39.75 18.78
CA ALA A 407 -33.30 39.80 18.16
C ALA A 407 -33.39 38.93 16.88
N ALA A 408 -32.40 39.03 15.97
CA ALA A 408 -32.37 38.22 14.75
C ALA A 408 -31.91 36.76 15.00
N CYS A 409 -30.90 36.54 15.85
CA CYS A 409 -30.38 35.20 16.12
C CYS A 409 -31.19 34.42 17.19
N ALA A 410 -31.91 35.08 18.11
CA ALA A 410 -32.69 34.44 19.17
C ALA A 410 -34.03 33.90 18.66
N ASP A 411 -34.65 34.55 17.67
CA ASP A 411 -35.80 33.99 16.96
C ASP A 411 -35.45 32.64 16.32
N ALA A 412 -34.23 32.52 15.76
CA ALA A 412 -33.70 31.26 15.24
C ALA A 412 -33.35 30.26 16.36
N LEU A 413 -32.84 30.72 17.51
CA LEU A 413 -32.30 29.85 18.55
C LEU A 413 -33.32 29.29 19.55
N HIS A 414 -34.53 29.84 19.66
CA HIS A 414 -35.65 29.44 20.56
C HIS A 414 -35.35 29.23 22.07
N ALA A 415 -34.10 29.06 22.48
CA ALA A 415 -33.65 28.63 23.81
C ALA A 415 -32.50 29.50 24.37
N GLY A 416 -32.17 30.61 23.72
CA GLY A 416 -31.20 31.59 24.25
C GLY A 416 -29.73 31.14 24.28
N ALA A 417 -29.39 29.95 23.79
CA ALA A 417 -28.01 29.46 23.69
C ALA A 417 -27.81 28.59 22.46
N ALA A 418 -26.79 28.90 21.66
CA ALA A 418 -26.33 28.01 20.60
C ALA A 418 -25.44 26.90 21.16
N ALA A 419 -25.39 25.75 20.47
CA ALA A 419 -24.45 24.69 20.77
C ALA A 419 -23.00 25.23 20.82
N ALA A 420 -22.17 24.68 21.69
CA ALA A 420 -20.77 25.04 21.74
C ALA A 420 -20.10 24.75 20.37
N PRO A 421 -19.25 25.65 19.84
CA PRO A 421 -18.58 25.44 18.56
C PRO A 421 -17.88 24.07 18.43
N ALA A 422 -17.31 23.56 19.53
CA ALA A 422 -16.64 22.26 19.55
C ALA A 422 -17.61 21.09 19.34
N GLY A 423 -18.80 21.16 19.93
CA GLY A 423 -19.84 20.14 19.72
C GLY A 423 -20.29 20.08 18.27
N PHE A 424 -20.33 21.24 17.62
CA PHE A 424 -20.67 21.37 16.21
C PHE A 424 -19.59 20.86 15.27
N VAL A 425 -18.32 21.21 15.52
CA VAL A 425 -17.19 20.65 14.78
C VAL A 425 -17.18 19.13 14.92
N LEU A 426 -17.51 18.58 16.09
CA LEU A 426 -17.61 17.14 16.30
C LEU A 426 -18.75 16.50 15.48
N LEU A 427 -19.92 17.13 15.43
CA LEU A 427 -21.03 16.72 14.56
C LEU A 427 -20.62 16.67 13.09
N LEU A 428 -20.09 17.79 12.57
CA LEU A 428 -19.59 17.89 11.20
C LEU A 428 -18.54 16.81 10.90
N THR A 429 -17.63 16.56 11.84
CA THR A 429 -16.55 15.58 11.70
C THR A 429 -17.11 14.16 11.61
N GLY A 430 -18.00 13.79 12.52
CA GLY A 430 -18.63 12.46 12.54
C GLY A 430 -19.46 12.20 11.29
N TRP A 431 -20.23 13.20 10.88
CA TRP A 431 -21.05 13.11 9.68
C TRP A 431 -20.23 13.01 8.40
N SER A 432 -19.26 13.91 8.22
CA SER A 432 -18.40 13.93 7.03
C SER A 432 -17.63 12.62 6.88
N LEU A 433 -17.10 12.07 7.98
CA LEU A 433 -16.44 10.78 7.96
C LEU A 433 -17.44 9.64 7.66
N ALA A 434 -18.55 9.54 8.39
CA ALA A 434 -19.50 8.43 8.23
C ALA A 434 -20.14 8.39 6.84
N VAL A 435 -20.66 9.53 6.36
CA VAL A 435 -21.25 9.63 5.01
C VAL A 435 -20.18 9.46 3.95
N GLY A 436 -18.98 9.97 4.18
CA GLY A 436 -17.86 9.76 3.27
C GLY A 436 -17.48 8.29 3.11
N LEU A 437 -17.44 7.53 4.21
CA LEU A 437 -17.21 6.09 4.19
C LEU A 437 -18.36 5.35 3.50
N ALA A 438 -19.61 5.69 3.82
CA ALA A 438 -20.79 5.09 3.19
C ALA A 438 -20.82 5.34 1.67
N ALA A 439 -20.50 6.56 1.24
CA ALA A 439 -20.41 6.90 -0.18
C ALA A 439 -19.33 6.09 -0.88
N GLN A 440 -18.17 5.87 -0.25
CA GLN A 440 -17.13 5.01 -0.80
C GLN A 440 -17.58 3.56 -0.95
N VAL A 441 -18.27 3.01 0.06
CA VAL A 441 -18.82 1.65 0.00
C VAL A 441 -19.84 1.51 -1.14
N LEU A 442 -20.66 2.53 -1.37
CA LEU A 442 -21.70 2.49 -2.40
C LEU A 442 -21.12 2.66 -3.81
N TRP A 443 -20.10 3.49 -3.99
CA TRP A 443 -19.58 3.85 -5.31
C TRP A 443 -18.40 3.02 -5.79
N ASP A 444 -17.74 2.26 -4.90
CA ASP A 444 -16.50 1.58 -5.26
C ASP A 444 -16.35 0.23 -4.56
N ASP A 445 -16.01 -0.81 -5.34
CA ASP A 445 -15.69 -2.14 -4.82
C ASP A 445 -14.32 -2.19 -4.11
N ARG A 446 -13.63 -1.06 -4.01
CA ARG A 446 -12.29 -0.95 -3.40
C ARG A 446 -12.34 -0.40 -1.98
N PRO A 447 -11.43 -0.85 -1.10
CA PRO A 447 -11.39 -0.39 0.28
C PRO A 447 -11.14 1.11 0.38
N VAL A 448 -11.64 1.72 1.46
CA VAL A 448 -11.54 3.15 1.82
C VAL A 448 -10.10 3.69 1.75
N THR A 449 -9.15 2.83 2.04
CA THR A 449 -7.72 3.14 2.10
C THR A 449 -7.05 3.13 0.74
N ALA A 450 -7.69 2.61 -0.30
CA ALA A 450 -7.19 2.67 -1.66
C ALA A 450 -7.04 4.14 -2.10
N PRO A 451 -6.15 4.45 -3.06
CA PRO A 451 -5.99 5.81 -3.55
C PRO A 451 -7.11 6.23 -4.54
N LEU A 452 -7.38 7.53 -4.65
CA LEU A 452 -8.43 8.09 -5.53
C LEU A 452 -8.15 7.95 -7.05
N GLY A 453 -6.93 7.58 -7.45
CA GLY A 453 -6.42 7.95 -8.78
C GLY A 453 -6.31 6.87 -9.84
N ARG A 454 -6.65 5.60 -9.60
CA ARG A 454 -6.37 4.54 -10.59
C ARG A 454 -7.48 3.51 -10.70
N LEU A 455 -8.61 3.96 -11.26
CA LEU A 455 -9.38 3.08 -12.13
C LEU A 455 -8.45 2.73 -13.29
N LYS A 456 -7.93 1.51 -13.30
CA LYS A 456 -7.37 0.93 -14.51
C LYS A 456 -8.55 0.89 -15.48
N ARG A 457 -8.69 1.90 -16.35
CA ARG A 457 -9.45 1.75 -17.59
C ARG A 457 -8.72 0.68 -18.39
N THR A 458 -8.96 -0.59 -18.04
CA THR A 458 -8.82 -1.66 -18.99
C THR A 458 -9.82 -1.33 -20.08
N ARG A 459 -9.37 -0.64 -21.13
CA ARG A 459 -10.01 -0.77 -22.43
C ARG A 459 -9.93 -2.25 -22.75
N GLY A 460 -11.01 -2.97 -22.48
CA GLY A 460 -11.24 -4.26 -23.07
C GLY A 460 -11.29 -4.03 -24.58
N GLY A 461 -10.21 -4.40 -25.24
CA GLY A 461 -10.15 -4.55 -26.68
C GLY A 461 -9.46 -5.89 -26.92
N PRO A 462 -10.12 -6.85 -27.60
CA PRO A 462 -9.42 -8.02 -28.10
C PRO A 462 -8.45 -7.55 -29.20
N SER A 463 -7.18 -7.94 -29.09
CA SER A 463 -6.22 -7.91 -30.19
C SER A 463 -5.52 -9.25 -30.27
#